data_AF-A0AB37R8Y7-F1
#
_entry.id   AF-A0AB37R8Y7-F1
#
_cell.length_a   1.000
_cell.length_b   1.000
_cell.length_c   1.000
_cell.angle_alpha   90.00
_cell.angle_beta   90.00
_cell.angle_gamma   90.00
#
_symmetry.space_group_name_H-M   'P 1'
#
loop_
_entity.id
_entity.type
_entity.pdbx_description
1 polymer ?
#
loop_
_entity_poly.entity_id
_entity_poly.type
_entity_poly.pdbx_seq_one_letter_code
_entity_poly.pdbx_strand_id
1 'polypeptide(L)'
;MATALSSAGRCLLSSVPSNVITSDTFPMHDLPDTDFTQRFIFDESDVRGELVALERSYAEVLAKHPYPEPVAQLLGELMAAAALLVGTLKFDGLLILQARSSGAVPLLMVECSSERELRGIARYDETLITPDAGLQDLMPDGSLALTVDPHKGKRYQGIVALDGVDLSESLSNYFVMSEQLGTRFWLKADGHRARGLLLQQLPAAQITDPEERDASWEHVITLASTLTAEEMLGLDNQTILHRLYHEDPVRLFDAQPICFRCSCSRERSANALVSLGLEDAQQLVIEHNGSIEIDCQFCNERYLFDATDVAQLFAGGGVDSPSDTRH
;
A
#
# COMPACT_ATOMS: atom_id res chain seq x y z
N MET A 1 21.50 0.64 -1.22
CA MET A 1 20.68 -0.57 -1.09
C MET A 1 21.48 -1.84 -0.75
N ALA A 2 22.71 -2.04 -1.26
CA ALA A 2 23.53 -3.23 -1.00
C ALA A 2 23.87 -3.55 0.48
N THR A 3 23.87 -2.56 1.39
CA THR A 3 24.32 -2.77 2.78
C THR A 3 23.17 -3.11 3.76
N ALA A 4 21.92 -2.79 3.42
CA ALA A 4 20.77 -3.07 4.29
C ALA A 4 20.10 -4.43 4.00
N LEU A 5 20.31 -4.99 2.80
CA LEU A 5 19.83 -6.32 2.42
C LEU A 5 20.82 -7.46 2.73
N SER A 6 22.08 -7.14 3.05
CA SER A 6 23.14 -8.12 3.31
C SER A 6 23.06 -8.80 4.69
N SER A 7 22.38 -8.19 5.67
CA SER A 7 22.35 -8.70 7.05
C SER A 7 21.28 -9.78 7.31
N ALA A 8 20.45 -10.13 6.32
CA ALA A 8 19.39 -11.12 6.47
C ALA A 8 19.87 -12.59 6.36
N GLY A 9 21.14 -12.84 6.02
CA GLY A 9 21.64 -14.17 5.66
C GLY A 9 22.26 -15.02 6.77
N ARG A 10 22.08 -14.70 8.06
CA ARG A 10 22.80 -15.45 9.11
C ARG A 10 22.13 -15.51 10.47
N CYS A 11 21.03 -16.25 10.56
CA CYS A 11 20.60 -17.01 11.74
C CYS A 11 19.22 -17.60 11.42
N LEU A 12 19.12 -18.93 11.33
CA LEU A 12 17.94 -19.75 11.65
C LEU A 12 18.28 -21.22 11.29
N LEU A 13 19.12 -21.84 12.12
CA LEU A 13 19.13 -23.30 12.27
C LEU A 13 18.76 -23.56 13.72
N SER A 14 17.46 -23.67 13.95
CA SER A 14 16.89 -24.16 15.20
C SER A 14 15.75 -25.09 14.82
N SER A 15 15.96 -26.37 15.13
CA SER A 15 15.10 -27.52 14.87
C SER A 15 13.64 -27.32 15.30
N VAL A 16 12.71 -27.57 14.38
CA VAL A 16 11.27 -27.74 14.65
C VAL A 16 10.87 -29.12 14.09
N PRO A 17 10.11 -29.95 14.83
CA PRO A 17 9.92 -31.36 14.50
C PRO A 17 8.97 -31.55 13.32
N SER A 18 9.26 -32.58 12.52
CA SER A 18 8.49 -33.03 11.38
C SER A 18 7.11 -33.53 11.80
N ASN A 19 6.04 -32.91 11.28
CA ASN A 19 4.71 -33.51 11.25
C ASN A 19 4.29 -33.71 9.80
N VAL A 20 4.18 -34.98 9.43
CA VAL A 20 3.64 -35.47 8.16
C VAL A 20 2.12 -35.35 8.22
N ILE A 21 1.51 -34.68 7.25
CA ILE A 21 0.05 -34.53 7.16
C ILE A 21 -0.51 -35.77 6.45
N THR A 22 -1.35 -36.53 7.16
CA THR A 22 -2.25 -37.53 6.58
C THR A 22 -3.61 -36.88 6.35
N SER A 23 -4.24 -37.26 5.24
CA SER A 23 -5.56 -36.82 4.80
C SER A 23 -6.63 -37.10 5.85
N ASP A 24 -7.33 -36.07 6.33
CA ASP A 24 -8.77 -36.11 6.58
C ASP A 24 -9.30 -34.73 7.03
N THR A 25 -10.32 -34.25 6.31
CA THR A 25 -11.27 -33.19 6.70
C THR A 25 -10.68 -31.88 7.27
N PHE A 26 -10.47 -30.88 6.41
CA PHE A 26 -10.19 -29.51 6.85
C PHE A 26 -11.48 -28.84 7.36
N PRO A 27 -11.58 -28.47 8.65
CA PRO A 27 -12.62 -27.55 9.09
C PRO A 27 -12.32 -26.17 8.49
N MET A 28 -13.33 -25.55 7.86
CA MET A 28 -13.32 -24.12 7.51
C MET A 28 -13.03 -23.31 8.78
N HIS A 29 -11.76 -23.02 9.04
CA HIS A 29 -11.35 -22.12 10.12
C HIS A 29 -11.67 -20.70 9.69
N ASP A 30 -12.28 -19.95 10.60
CA ASP A 30 -12.53 -18.52 10.54
C ASP A 30 -11.33 -17.78 9.94
N LEU A 31 -11.50 -17.24 8.72
CA LEU A 31 -10.50 -16.38 8.09
C LEU A 31 -10.40 -15.09 8.93
N PRO A 32 -9.21 -14.78 9.47
CA PRO A 32 -9.02 -13.60 10.30
C PRO A 32 -9.01 -12.36 9.41
N ASP A 33 -10.08 -11.55 9.47
CA ASP A 33 -10.26 -10.30 8.71
C ASP A 33 -10.13 -10.46 7.17
N THR A 34 -10.94 -9.74 6.41
CA THR A 34 -10.85 -9.74 4.93
C THR A 34 -9.56 -9.09 4.40
N ASP A 35 -8.71 -8.62 5.31
CA ASP A 35 -7.62 -7.68 5.05
C ASP A 35 -6.31 -8.18 5.65
N PHE A 36 -5.43 -8.71 4.80
CA PHE A 36 -4.16 -9.28 5.24
C PHE A 36 -3.14 -9.37 4.10
N THR A 37 -1.87 -9.50 4.45
CA THR A 37 -0.86 -10.08 3.56
C THR A 37 -0.46 -11.47 4.01
N GLN A 38 -0.01 -12.30 3.07
CA GLN A 38 0.43 -13.65 3.37
C GLN A 38 1.66 -13.99 2.52
N ARG A 39 2.75 -14.31 3.21
CA ARG A 39 4.02 -14.64 2.56
C ARG A 39 4.05 -16.11 2.19
N PHE A 40 4.82 -16.41 1.15
CA PHE A 40 5.20 -17.77 0.80
C PHE A 40 6.62 -17.81 0.25
N ILE A 41 7.23 -18.99 0.26
CA ILE A 41 8.56 -19.22 -0.29
C ILE A 41 8.57 -20.53 -1.07
N PHE A 42 9.36 -20.58 -2.12
CA PHE A 42 9.68 -21.82 -2.82
C PHE A 42 10.89 -22.45 -2.12
N ASP A 43 10.71 -23.63 -1.50
CA ASP A 43 11.77 -24.20 -0.65
C ASP A 43 13.00 -24.67 -1.47
N GLU A 44 12.83 -24.94 -2.76
CA GLU A 44 13.89 -25.42 -3.68
C GLU A 44 14.34 -24.36 -4.70
N SER A 45 13.91 -23.10 -4.58
CA SER A 45 14.38 -22.01 -5.43
C SER A 45 14.69 -20.75 -4.64
N ASP A 46 15.48 -19.85 -5.25
CA ASP A 46 15.79 -18.55 -4.67
C ASP A 46 14.68 -17.53 -4.96
N VAL A 47 13.42 -17.88 -4.68
CA VAL A 47 12.25 -17.03 -4.92
C VAL A 47 11.33 -17.00 -3.71
N ARG A 48 10.85 -15.81 -3.37
CA ARG A 48 9.75 -15.61 -2.41
C ARG A 48 8.58 -14.90 -3.08
N GLY A 49 7.41 -15.03 -2.46
CA GLY A 49 6.27 -14.20 -2.79
C GLY A 49 5.47 -13.73 -1.60
N GLU A 50 4.59 -12.77 -1.86
CA GLU A 50 3.62 -12.27 -0.91
C GLU A 50 2.31 -11.99 -1.65
N LEU A 51 1.20 -12.44 -1.08
CA LEU A 51 -0.15 -12.14 -1.55
C LEU A 51 -0.78 -11.10 -0.62
N VAL A 52 -1.65 -10.26 -1.15
CA VAL A 52 -2.46 -9.32 -0.38
C VAL A 52 -3.93 -9.49 -0.72
N ALA A 53 -4.77 -9.40 0.32
CA ALA A 53 -6.21 -9.19 0.20
C ALA A 53 -6.63 -7.98 1.01
N LEU A 54 -7.41 -7.10 0.39
CA LEU A 54 -8.04 -5.93 1.01
C LEU A 54 -9.49 -5.87 0.51
N GLU A 55 -10.44 -5.86 1.43
CA GLU A 55 -11.86 -5.64 1.12
C GLU A 55 -12.39 -4.50 2.01
N ARG A 56 -12.22 -4.63 3.33
CA ARG A 56 -12.72 -3.68 4.30
C ARG A 56 -11.99 -2.34 4.25
N SER A 57 -10.66 -2.34 4.31
CA SER A 57 -9.85 -1.12 4.28
C SER A 57 -10.01 -0.39 2.95
N TYR A 58 -10.18 -1.15 1.86
CA TYR A 58 -10.46 -0.60 0.54
C TYR A 58 -11.84 0.06 0.50
N ALA A 59 -12.88 -0.62 0.98
CA ALA A 59 -14.22 -0.06 1.12
C ALA A 59 -14.25 1.19 2.02
N GLU A 60 -13.51 1.19 3.14
CA GLU A 60 -13.42 2.35 4.04
C GLU A 60 -12.79 3.57 3.36
N VAL A 61 -11.78 3.38 2.50
CA VAL A 61 -11.17 4.45 1.69
C VAL A 61 -12.14 4.94 0.61
N LEU A 62 -12.78 4.02 -0.14
CA LEU A 62 -13.73 4.39 -1.18
C LEU A 62 -14.98 5.09 -0.63
N ALA A 63 -15.40 4.78 0.59
CA ALA A 63 -16.53 5.44 1.23
C ALA A 63 -16.28 6.93 1.53
N LYS A 64 -15.03 7.42 1.43
CA LYS A 64 -14.71 8.82 1.71
C LYS A 64 -14.97 9.74 0.52
N HIS A 65 -14.88 9.26 -0.72
CA HIS A 65 -15.05 10.12 -1.89
C HIS A 65 -15.78 9.37 -3.00
N PRO A 66 -16.59 10.05 -3.83
CA PRO A 66 -17.36 9.39 -4.90
C PRO A 66 -16.48 9.09 -6.12
N TYR A 67 -15.52 8.18 -5.95
CA TYR A 67 -14.58 7.81 -7.02
C TYR A 67 -15.28 7.13 -8.19
N PRO A 68 -15.08 7.60 -9.43
CA PRO A 68 -15.41 6.83 -10.63
C PRO A 68 -14.67 5.49 -10.63
N GLU A 69 -15.26 4.47 -11.23
CA GLU A 69 -14.74 3.10 -11.19
C GLU A 69 -13.26 2.97 -11.60
N PRO A 70 -12.77 3.59 -12.70
CA PRO A 70 -11.35 3.52 -13.06
C PRO A 70 -10.41 4.10 -12.00
N VAL A 71 -10.84 5.17 -11.32
CA VAL A 71 -10.06 5.82 -10.25
C VAL A 71 -10.07 4.95 -9.00
N ALA A 72 -11.21 4.34 -8.67
CA ALA A 72 -11.32 3.41 -7.56
C ALA A 72 -10.37 2.22 -7.79
N GLN A 73 -10.45 1.57 -8.96
CA GLN A 73 -9.60 0.44 -9.32
C GLN A 73 -8.11 0.80 -9.22
N LEU A 74 -7.68 1.93 -9.81
CA LEU A 74 -6.28 2.36 -9.74
C LEU A 74 -5.83 2.64 -8.29
N LEU A 75 -6.70 3.23 -7.46
CA LEU A 75 -6.43 3.42 -6.03
C LEU A 75 -6.30 2.09 -5.28
N GLY A 76 -7.17 1.12 -5.58
CA GLY A 76 -7.10 -0.23 -5.02
C GLY A 76 -5.80 -0.95 -5.39
N GLU A 77 -5.37 -0.87 -6.65
CA GLU A 77 -4.09 -1.43 -7.09
C GLU A 77 -2.90 -0.80 -6.34
N LEU A 78 -2.89 0.52 -6.15
CA LEU A 78 -1.84 1.20 -5.39
C LEU A 78 -1.87 0.84 -3.89
N MET A 79 -3.06 0.63 -3.33
CA MET A 79 -3.24 0.15 -1.96
C MET A 79 -2.65 -1.25 -1.77
N ALA A 80 -2.93 -2.17 -2.69
CA ALA A 80 -2.35 -3.51 -2.71
C ALA A 80 -0.82 -3.45 -2.85
N ALA A 81 -0.29 -2.60 -3.73
CA ALA A 81 1.15 -2.41 -3.87
C ALA A 81 1.83 -1.95 -2.57
N ALA A 82 1.27 -0.94 -1.89
CA ALA A 82 1.82 -0.43 -0.64
C ALA A 82 1.83 -1.51 0.46
N ALA A 83 0.76 -2.28 0.57
CA ALA A 83 0.66 -3.39 1.51
C ALA A 83 1.74 -4.48 1.29
N LEU A 84 1.97 -4.87 0.03
CA LEU A 84 3.01 -5.85 -0.34
C LEU A 84 4.42 -5.32 -0.04
N LEU A 85 4.66 -4.03 -0.30
CA LEU A 85 5.96 -3.39 -0.11
C LEU A 85 6.34 -3.25 1.36
N VAL A 86 5.40 -2.91 2.25
CA VAL A 86 5.66 -2.89 3.70
C VAL A 86 6.09 -4.26 4.21
N GLY A 87 5.52 -5.34 3.66
CA GLY A 87 5.92 -6.70 4.01
C GLY A 87 7.35 -7.04 3.58
N THR A 88 7.86 -6.34 2.56
CA THR A 88 9.16 -6.59 1.95
C THR A 88 10.28 -5.75 2.59
N LEU A 89 10.03 -4.48 2.88
CA LEU A 89 11.07 -3.46 3.12
C LEU A 89 11.63 -3.39 4.55
N LYS A 90 11.17 -4.23 5.50
CA LYS A 90 11.68 -4.33 6.89
C LYS A 90 12.19 -3.00 7.49
N PHE A 91 11.28 -2.06 7.73
CA PHE A 91 11.56 -0.78 8.36
C PHE A 91 10.56 -0.50 9.50
N ASP A 92 10.88 0.49 10.33
CA ASP A 92 10.01 1.03 11.38
C ASP A 92 9.69 2.48 11.03
N GLY A 93 8.45 2.77 10.62
CA GLY A 93 8.02 4.08 10.12
C GLY A 93 6.91 4.02 9.08
N LEU A 94 6.99 4.86 8.04
CA LEU A 94 5.95 5.04 7.03
C LEU A 94 6.45 4.79 5.60
N LEU A 95 5.74 3.95 4.85
CA LEU A 95 5.86 3.89 3.38
C LEU A 95 4.81 4.81 2.76
N ILE A 96 5.24 5.61 1.79
CA ILE A 96 4.37 6.50 1.02
C ILE A 96 4.58 6.21 -0.46
N LEU A 97 3.51 5.83 -1.15
CA LEU A 97 3.45 5.77 -2.61
C LEU A 97 2.65 6.99 -3.08
N GLN A 98 3.27 7.87 -3.86
CA GLN A 98 2.61 9.08 -4.36
C GLN A 98 2.85 9.23 -5.85
N ALA A 99 1.80 9.04 -6.64
CA ALA A 99 1.80 9.29 -8.07
C ALA A 99 1.24 10.68 -8.38
N ARG A 100 1.83 11.33 -9.40
CA ARG A 100 1.43 12.63 -9.92
C ARG A 100 1.48 12.62 -11.44
N SER A 101 0.53 13.32 -12.05
CA SER A 101 0.43 13.49 -13.51
C SER A 101 -0.30 14.79 -13.85
N SER A 102 -0.33 15.12 -15.14
CA SER A 102 -1.10 16.25 -15.70
C SER A 102 -2.48 15.85 -16.24
N GLY A 103 -2.83 14.56 -16.22
CA GLY A 103 -4.12 14.06 -16.72
C GLY A 103 -5.25 14.04 -15.68
N ALA A 104 -6.23 13.18 -15.92
CA ALA A 104 -7.49 13.13 -15.16
C ALA A 104 -7.32 12.83 -13.67
N VAL A 105 -6.24 12.15 -13.26
CA VAL A 105 -5.92 11.88 -11.85
C VAL A 105 -4.61 12.60 -11.48
N PRO A 106 -4.63 13.90 -11.12
CA PRO A 106 -3.41 14.66 -10.84
C PRO A 106 -2.64 14.21 -9.59
N LEU A 107 -3.31 13.52 -8.66
CA LEU A 107 -2.70 12.99 -7.45
C LEU A 107 -3.33 11.66 -7.09
N LEU A 108 -2.49 10.66 -6.87
CA LEU A 108 -2.87 9.39 -6.28
C LEU A 108 -1.85 9.07 -5.18
N MET A 109 -2.32 8.78 -3.97
CA MET A 109 -1.43 8.64 -2.83
C MET A 109 -1.93 7.58 -1.86
N VAL A 110 -1.02 6.69 -1.44
CA VAL A 110 -1.26 5.68 -0.43
C VAL A 110 -0.14 5.72 0.59
N GLU A 111 -0.50 5.58 1.86
CA GLU A 111 0.43 5.45 2.96
C GLU A 111 0.17 4.13 3.70
N CYS A 112 1.24 3.43 4.04
CA CYS A 112 1.18 2.20 4.83
C CYS A 112 2.29 2.20 5.89
N SER A 113 1.91 2.13 7.17
CA SER A 113 2.88 2.10 8.27
C SER A 113 3.50 0.71 8.45
N SER A 114 4.63 0.63 9.17
CA SER A 114 5.22 -0.65 9.58
C SER A 114 4.29 -1.51 10.45
N GLU A 115 3.30 -0.89 11.10
CA GLU A 115 2.24 -1.55 11.89
C GLU A 115 1.04 -1.99 11.04
N ARG A 116 1.18 -1.99 9.70
CA ARG A 116 0.13 -2.43 8.74
C ARG A 116 -1.14 -1.57 8.78
N GLU A 117 -0.98 -0.29 9.11
CA GLU A 117 -2.03 0.71 9.04
C GLU A 117 -2.01 1.40 7.67
N LEU A 118 -3.10 1.29 6.92
CA LEU A 118 -3.21 1.70 5.53
C LEU A 118 -4.19 2.87 5.36
N ARG A 119 -3.89 3.80 4.45
CA ARG A 119 -4.83 4.82 3.98
C ARG A 119 -4.48 5.28 2.57
N GLY A 120 -5.46 5.78 1.84
CA GLY A 120 -5.26 6.25 0.48
C GLY A 120 -6.18 7.40 0.11
N ILE A 121 -5.81 8.11 -0.95
CA ILE A 121 -6.61 9.17 -1.57
C ILE A 121 -6.25 9.31 -3.04
N ALA A 122 -7.24 9.59 -3.87
CA ALA A 122 -7.06 10.15 -5.21
C ALA A 122 -7.69 11.54 -5.31
N ARG A 123 -7.08 12.42 -6.10
CA ARG A 123 -7.72 13.62 -6.65
C ARG A 123 -7.91 13.41 -8.13
N TYR A 124 -9.07 13.79 -8.64
CA TYR A 124 -9.46 13.54 -10.01
C TYR A 124 -10.29 14.69 -10.59
N ASP A 125 -10.30 14.78 -11.92
CA ASP A 125 -11.23 15.58 -12.71
C ASP A 125 -12.21 14.63 -13.41
N GLU A 126 -13.45 14.61 -12.90
CA GLU A 126 -14.51 13.72 -13.40
C GLU A 126 -14.81 13.94 -14.89
N THR A 127 -14.61 15.15 -15.41
CA THR A 127 -14.95 15.49 -16.80
C THR A 127 -14.02 14.85 -17.83
N LEU A 128 -12.86 14.38 -17.38
CA LEU A 128 -11.81 13.79 -18.21
C LEU A 128 -11.78 12.25 -18.15
N ILE A 129 -12.65 11.63 -17.35
CA ILE A 129 -12.64 10.19 -17.10
C ILE A 129 -13.65 9.48 -18.01
N THR A 130 -13.18 8.46 -18.71
CA THR A 130 -14.03 7.52 -19.47
C THR A 130 -14.17 6.20 -18.71
N PRO A 131 -15.25 5.41 -18.92
CA PRO A 131 -15.47 4.16 -18.20
C PRO A 131 -14.37 3.12 -18.35
N ASP A 132 -13.69 3.09 -19.51
CA ASP A 132 -12.63 2.13 -19.82
C ASP A 132 -11.21 2.73 -19.67
N ALA A 133 -11.08 3.85 -18.96
CA ALA A 133 -9.82 4.57 -18.82
C ALA A 133 -8.76 3.71 -18.12
N GLY A 134 -7.64 3.47 -18.80
CA GLY A 134 -6.48 2.79 -18.23
C GLY A 134 -5.51 3.75 -17.52
N LEU A 135 -4.37 3.23 -17.05
CA LEU A 135 -3.34 4.04 -16.38
C LEU A 135 -2.91 5.24 -17.24
N GLN A 136 -2.69 5.04 -18.54
CA GLN A 136 -2.20 6.08 -19.44
C GLN A 136 -3.25 7.16 -19.77
N ASP A 137 -4.54 6.83 -19.68
CA ASP A 137 -5.62 7.80 -19.84
C ASP A 137 -5.78 8.65 -18.56
N LEU A 138 -5.66 8.00 -17.40
CA LEU A 138 -5.83 8.64 -16.09
C LEU A 138 -4.60 9.48 -15.69
N MET A 139 -3.40 8.94 -15.90
CA MET A 139 -2.13 9.50 -15.43
C MET A 139 -1.05 9.56 -16.53
N PRO A 140 -1.32 10.21 -17.69
CA PRO A 140 -0.34 10.38 -18.75
C PRO A 140 0.91 11.10 -18.26
N ASP A 141 2.07 10.66 -18.75
CA ASP A 141 3.40 11.16 -18.37
C ASP A 141 3.59 11.22 -16.83
N GLY A 142 2.91 10.33 -16.12
CA GLY A 142 2.90 10.29 -14.68
C GLY A 142 4.23 9.84 -14.10
N SER A 143 4.47 10.20 -12.84
CA SER A 143 5.58 9.66 -12.06
C SER A 143 5.09 9.21 -10.69
N LEU A 144 5.64 8.10 -10.21
CA LEU A 144 5.38 7.53 -8.90
C LEU A 144 6.61 7.70 -8.02
N ALA A 145 6.46 8.42 -6.92
CA ALA A 145 7.46 8.52 -5.87
C ALA A 145 7.18 7.48 -4.78
N LEU A 146 8.13 6.57 -4.57
CA LEU A 146 8.16 5.66 -3.42
C LEU A 146 9.04 6.29 -2.35
N THR A 147 8.47 6.61 -1.20
CA THR A 147 9.20 7.17 -0.06
C THR A 147 9.15 6.22 1.12
N VAL A 148 10.30 5.94 1.71
CA VAL A 148 10.41 5.29 3.02
C VAL A 148 10.85 6.34 4.02
N ASP A 149 10.00 6.61 5.00
CA ASP A 149 10.23 7.59 6.07
C ASP A 149 10.32 6.86 7.42
N PRO A 150 11.50 6.40 7.82
CA PRO A 150 11.66 5.64 9.06
C PRO A 150 11.61 6.57 10.28
N HIS A 151 11.06 6.10 11.40
CA HIS A 151 11.08 6.83 12.68
C HIS A 151 12.52 7.19 13.10
N LYS A 152 13.48 6.32 12.78
CA LYS A 152 14.90 6.53 13.01
C LYS A 152 15.66 6.30 11.73
N GLY A 153 16.44 7.30 11.33
CA GLY A 153 17.31 7.22 10.15
C GLY A 153 17.05 8.35 9.19
N LYS A 154 17.42 8.14 7.93
CA LYS A 154 17.21 9.13 6.86
C LYS A 154 16.07 8.65 5.98
N ARG A 155 15.17 9.59 5.66
CA ARG A 155 14.17 9.43 4.62
C ARG A 155 14.85 9.07 3.29
N TYR A 156 14.30 8.09 2.60
CA TYR A 156 14.70 7.66 1.27
C TYR A 156 13.53 7.85 0.30
N GLN A 157 13.84 8.23 -0.94
CA GLN A 157 12.85 8.38 -2.00
C GLN A 157 13.42 7.87 -3.33
N GLY A 158 12.67 6.98 -3.98
CA GLY A 158 12.85 6.57 -5.36
C GLY A 158 11.71 7.12 -6.21
N ILE A 159 11.98 7.40 -7.48
CA ILE A 159 10.98 7.88 -8.44
C ILE A 159 11.04 6.98 -9.67
N VAL A 160 9.87 6.57 -10.16
CA VAL A 160 9.71 5.83 -11.41
C VAL A 160 8.70 6.55 -12.30
N ALA A 161 8.89 6.47 -13.61
CA ALA A 161 7.87 6.84 -14.58
C ALA A 161 6.69 5.86 -14.51
N LEU A 162 5.48 6.35 -14.78
CA LEU A 162 4.30 5.53 -14.99
C LEU A 162 4.12 5.31 -16.50
N ASP A 163 5.12 4.70 -17.14
CA ASP A 163 5.19 4.46 -18.58
C ASP A 163 4.86 3.01 -18.98
N GLY A 164 4.55 2.14 -18.00
CA GLY A 164 4.03 0.80 -18.24
C GLY A 164 2.58 0.82 -18.72
N VAL A 165 2.12 -0.31 -19.26
CA VAL A 165 0.72 -0.51 -19.66
C VAL A 165 -0.21 -0.38 -18.46
N ASP A 166 0.22 -0.85 -17.29
CA ASP A 166 -0.47 -0.69 -16.01
C ASP A 166 0.48 -0.41 -14.84
N LEU A 167 -0.10 -0.28 -13.64
CA LEU A 167 0.65 0.03 -12.42
C LEU A 167 1.59 -1.13 -12.02
N SER A 168 1.19 -2.37 -12.31
CA SER A 168 1.97 -3.57 -12.01
C SER A 168 3.27 -3.58 -12.80
N GLU A 169 3.21 -3.26 -14.09
CA GLU A 169 4.38 -3.17 -14.97
C GLU A 169 5.30 -2.01 -14.54
N SER A 170 4.73 -0.83 -14.29
CA SER A 170 5.51 0.36 -13.87
C SER A 170 6.29 0.11 -12.57
N LEU A 171 5.65 -0.49 -11.56
CA LEU A 171 6.30 -0.87 -10.31
C LEU A 171 7.34 -1.98 -10.50
N SER A 172 7.05 -2.98 -11.33
CA SER A 172 8.02 -4.05 -11.63
C SER A 172 9.29 -3.48 -12.27
N ASN A 173 9.13 -2.55 -13.23
CA ASN A 173 10.25 -1.89 -13.90
C ASN A 173 11.10 -1.06 -12.93
N TYR A 174 10.48 -0.36 -11.97
CA TYR A 174 11.21 0.37 -10.93
C TYR A 174 12.20 -0.52 -10.17
N PHE A 175 11.76 -1.68 -9.69
CA PHE A 175 12.59 -2.57 -8.87
C PHE A 175 13.69 -3.26 -9.67
N VAL A 176 13.38 -3.63 -10.92
CA VAL A 176 14.39 -4.17 -11.85
C VAL A 176 15.50 -3.15 -12.10
N MET A 177 15.14 -1.89 -12.39
CA MET A 177 16.12 -0.84 -12.71
C MET A 177 16.88 -0.33 -11.49
N SER A 178 16.18 -0.05 -10.39
CA SER A 178 16.76 0.64 -9.23
C SER A 178 17.54 -0.30 -8.32
N GLU A 179 17.07 -1.53 -8.18
CA GLU A 179 17.54 -2.44 -7.13
C GLU A 179 18.20 -3.72 -7.67
N GLN A 180 18.16 -3.95 -8.99
CA GLN A 180 18.74 -5.12 -9.64
C GLN A 180 18.25 -6.46 -9.04
N LEU A 181 17.05 -6.44 -8.46
CA LEU A 181 16.38 -7.61 -7.92
C LEU A 181 15.18 -7.90 -8.81
N GLY A 182 15.12 -9.11 -9.39
CA GLY A 182 13.96 -9.59 -10.12
C GLY A 182 12.74 -9.52 -9.21
N THR A 183 11.90 -8.50 -9.40
CA THR A 183 10.69 -8.25 -8.62
C THR A 183 9.56 -7.99 -9.59
N ARG A 184 8.48 -8.73 -9.46
CA ARG A 184 7.29 -8.60 -10.30
C ARG A 184 6.06 -8.43 -9.44
N PHE A 185 5.16 -7.58 -9.90
CA PHE A 185 3.86 -7.30 -9.31
C PHE A 185 2.77 -7.76 -10.27
N TRP A 186 1.68 -8.25 -9.70
CA TRP A 186 0.38 -8.36 -10.35
C TRP A 186 -0.64 -7.77 -9.38
N LEU A 187 -1.32 -6.71 -9.81
CA LEU A 187 -2.26 -5.95 -8.99
C LEU A 187 -3.60 -5.89 -9.72
N LYS A 188 -4.68 -6.12 -8.98
CA LYS A 188 -6.05 -5.98 -9.49
C LYS A 188 -6.99 -5.44 -8.42
N ALA A 189 -7.93 -4.63 -8.83
CA ALA A 189 -9.04 -4.18 -8.00
C ALA A 189 -10.32 -4.05 -8.83
N ASP A 190 -11.48 -4.21 -8.20
CA ASP A 190 -12.80 -4.18 -8.86
C ASP A 190 -13.79 -3.19 -8.21
N GLY A 191 -13.29 -2.30 -7.34
CA GLY A 191 -14.14 -1.37 -6.56
C GLY A 191 -14.74 -1.98 -5.29
N HIS A 192 -14.57 -3.29 -5.06
CA HIS A 192 -14.96 -3.98 -3.83
C HIS A 192 -13.76 -4.62 -3.14
N ARG A 193 -12.89 -5.25 -3.92
CA ARG A 193 -11.69 -5.95 -3.51
C ARG A 193 -10.49 -5.35 -4.20
N ALA A 194 -9.37 -5.30 -3.47
CA ALA A 194 -8.05 -5.06 -4.02
C ALA A 194 -7.14 -6.22 -3.63
N ARG A 195 -6.51 -6.83 -4.64
CA ARG A 195 -5.68 -8.02 -4.52
C ARG A 195 -4.36 -7.79 -5.22
N GLY A 196 -3.35 -8.52 -4.78
CA GLY A 196 -2.07 -8.49 -5.46
C GLY A 196 -1.16 -9.65 -5.12
N LEU A 197 -0.25 -9.92 -6.03
CA LEU A 197 0.84 -10.88 -5.91
C LEU A 197 2.15 -10.13 -6.15
N LEU A 198 3.11 -10.30 -5.24
CA LEU A 198 4.51 -9.93 -5.42
C LEU A 198 5.34 -11.20 -5.50
N LEU A 199 6.20 -11.29 -6.50
CA LEU A 199 7.26 -12.30 -6.59
C LEU A 199 8.61 -11.60 -6.61
N GLN A 200 9.58 -12.13 -5.87
CA GLN A 200 10.91 -11.55 -5.78
C GLN A 200 12.00 -12.60 -5.67
N GLN A 201 13.05 -12.44 -6.49
CA GLN A 201 14.29 -13.21 -6.39
C GLN A 201 15.03 -12.89 -5.09
N LEU A 202 15.45 -13.94 -4.41
CA LEU A 202 16.33 -13.90 -3.25
C LEU A 202 17.80 -14.02 -3.68
N PRO A 203 18.76 -13.60 -2.84
CA PRO A 203 20.17 -13.90 -3.06
C PRO A 203 20.39 -15.41 -3.24
N ALA A 204 21.32 -15.77 -4.13
CA ALA A 204 21.60 -17.17 -4.45
C ALA A 204 21.97 -17.97 -3.19
N ALA A 205 21.19 -19.01 -2.88
CA ALA A 205 21.39 -19.89 -1.74
C ALA A 205 21.06 -21.34 -2.08
N GLN A 206 19.97 -21.59 -2.81
CA GLN A 206 19.55 -22.92 -3.25
C GLN A 206 20.19 -23.31 -4.58
N ILE A 207 20.16 -22.41 -5.56
CA ILE A 207 20.64 -22.68 -6.91
C ILE A 207 21.91 -21.86 -7.14
N THR A 208 23.05 -22.54 -7.22
CA THR A 208 24.35 -21.89 -7.42
C THR A 208 24.69 -21.64 -8.89
N ASP A 209 24.09 -22.41 -9.80
CA ASP A 209 24.26 -22.22 -11.23
C ASP A 209 23.41 -21.03 -11.73
N PRO A 210 24.01 -20.02 -12.35
CA PRO A 210 23.26 -18.84 -12.80
C PRO A 210 22.20 -19.14 -13.86
N GLU A 211 22.45 -20.06 -14.80
CA GLU A 211 21.50 -20.37 -15.88
C GLU A 211 20.29 -21.12 -15.33
N GLU A 212 20.50 -22.08 -14.43
CA GLU A 212 19.43 -22.80 -13.74
C GLU A 212 18.61 -21.84 -12.86
N ARG A 213 19.26 -20.88 -12.19
CA ARG A 213 18.59 -19.88 -11.35
C ARG A 213 17.72 -18.93 -12.17
N ASP A 214 18.20 -18.51 -13.33
CA ASP A 214 17.43 -17.68 -14.26
C ASP A 214 16.24 -18.48 -14.84
N ALA A 215 16.44 -19.75 -15.21
CA ALA A 215 15.37 -20.63 -15.67
C ALA A 215 14.29 -20.86 -14.60
N SER A 216 14.69 -21.05 -13.33
CA SER A 216 13.77 -21.19 -12.19
C SER A 216 12.93 -19.92 -11.98
N TRP A 217 13.55 -18.75 -12.11
CA TRP A 217 12.83 -17.47 -12.04
C TRP A 217 11.85 -17.31 -13.19
N GLU A 218 12.27 -17.58 -14.43
CA GLU A 218 11.42 -17.53 -15.62
C GLU A 218 10.22 -18.49 -15.52
N HIS A 219 10.41 -19.71 -15.00
CA HIS A 219 9.33 -20.66 -14.71
C HIS A 219 8.28 -20.05 -13.77
N VAL A 220 8.71 -19.53 -12.63
CA VAL A 220 7.83 -18.98 -11.58
C VAL A 220 7.03 -17.78 -12.08
N ILE A 221 7.65 -16.87 -12.84
CA ILE A 221 6.94 -15.70 -13.40
C ILE A 221 6.05 -16.07 -14.59
N THR A 222 6.41 -17.08 -15.38
CA THR A 222 5.60 -17.56 -16.50
C THR A 222 4.28 -18.11 -16.00
N LEU A 223 4.32 -18.95 -14.96
CA LEU A 223 3.11 -19.46 -14.30
C LEU A 223 2.28 -18.31 -13.70
N ALA A 224 2.91 -17.41 -12.95
CA ALA A 224 2.22 -16.24 -12.37
C ALA A 224 1.49 -15.38 -13.41
N SER A 225 2.07 -15.25 -14.60
CA SER A 225 1.50 -14.46 -15.71
C SER A 225 0.23 -15.08 -16.31
N THR A 226 -0.10 -16.33 -15.96
CA THR A 226 -1.38 -16.96 -16.32
C THR A 226 -2.51 -16.60 -15.36
N LEU A 227 -2.21 -16.00 -14.21
CA LEU A 227 -3.20 -15.62 -13.20
C LEU A 227 -4.13 -14.55 -13.75
N THR A 228 -5.41 -14.88 -13.87
CA THR A 228 -6.42 -13.95 -14.37
C THR A 228 -6.91 -13.01 -13.27
N ALA A 229 -7.51 -11.88 -13.67
CA ALA A 229 -8.15 -10.95 -12.72
C ALA A 229 -9.29 -11.62 -11.93
N GLU A 230 -10.11 -12.44 -12.60
CA GLU A 230 -11.21 -13.19 -11.97
C GLU A 230 -10.70 -14.12 -10.87
N GLU A 231 -9.65 -14.89 -11.16
CA GLU A 231 -9.03 -15.80 -10.18
C GLU A 231 -8.41 -15.03 -9.02
N MET A 232 -7.67 -13.95 -9.31
CA MET A 232 -7.02 -13.14 -8.28
C MET A 232 -8.04 -12.51 -7.32
N LEU A 233 -9.15 -11.99 -7.85
CA LEU A 233 -10.20 -11.32 -7.07
C LEU A 233 -11.19 -12.30 -6.41
N GLY A 234 -11.37 -13.49 -6.98
CA GLY A 234 -12.39 -14.46 -6.58
C GLY A 234 -11.91 -15.59 -5.66
N LEU A 235 -10.64 -15.97 -5.71
CA LEU A 235 -10.12 -17.15 -4.99
C LEU A 235 -9.35 -16.76 -3.73
N ASP A 236 -9.23 -17.68 -2.77
CA ASP A 236 -8.35 -17.52 -1.62
C ASP A 236 -6.87 -17.76 -1.99
N ASN A 237 -5.95 -17.31 -1.13
CA ASN A 237 -4.52 -17.37 -1.39
C ASN A 237 -3.99 -18.80 -1.54
N GLN A 238 -4.48 -19.76 -0.75
CA GLN A 238 -4.03 -21.15 -0.83
C GLN A 238 -4.46 -21.78 -2.15
N THR A 239 -5.70 -21.52 -2.58
CA THR A 239 -6.20 -22.00 -3.88
C THR A 239 -5.43 -21.38 -5.04
N ILE A 240 -5.12 -20.08 -5.02
CA ILE A 240 -4.29 -19.43 -6.05
C ILE A 240 -2.92 -20.10 -6.14
N LEU A 241 -2.23 -20.29 -5.01
CA LEU A 241 -0.90 -20.89 -4.99
C LEU A 241 -0.92 -22.33 -5.47
N HIS A 242 -1.91 -23.13 -5.08
CA HIS A 242 -2.04 -24.50 -5.59
C HIS A 242 -2.28 -24.51 -7.11
N ARG A 243 -3.16 -23.65 -7.65
CA ARG A 243 -3.41 -23.59 -9.10
C ARG A 243 -2.16 -23.24 -9.89
N LEU A 244 -1.37 -22.28 -9.39
CA LEU A 244 -0.14 -21.84 -10.05
C LEU A 244 1.01 -22.83 -9.88
N TYR A 245 1.21 -23.37 -8.67
CA TYR A 245 2.48 -23.97 -8.24
C TYR A 245 2.32 -25.34 -7.55
N HIS A 246 1.28 -26.12 -7.84
CA HIS A 246 1.09 -27.44 -7.24
C HIS A 246 2.23 -28.45 -7.53
N GLU A 247 3.01 -28.23 -8.59
CA GLU A 247 4.20 -29.05 -8.90
C GLU A 247 5.46 -28.57 -8.15
N ASP A 248 5.44 -27.36 -7.58
CA ASP A 248 6.58 -26.77 -6.89
C ASP A 248 6.41 -26.88 -5.35
N PRO A 249 7.50 -27.07 -4.58
CA PRO A 249 7.45 -27.13 -3.12
C PRO A 249 7.27 -25.72 -2.53
N VAL A 250 6.03 -25.23 -2.53
CA VAL A 250 5.66 -23.93 -1.97
C VAL A 250 5.22 -24.05 -0.51
N ARG A 251 5.84 -23.25 0.35
CA ARG A 251 5.47 -23.12 1.76
C ARG A 251 4.80 -21.77 2.02
N LEU A 252 3.54 -21.83 2.47
CA LEU A 252 2.72 -20.68 2.85
C LEU A 252 2.87 -20.39 4.36
N PHE A 253 3.02 -19.13 4.72
CA PHE A 253 3.16 -18.67 6.11
C PHE A 253 1.84 -18.11 6.66
N ASP A 254 1.84 -17.78 7.96
CA ASP A 254 0.71 -17.14 8.63
C ASP A 254 0.39 -15.77 8.01
N ALA A 255 -0.89 -15.46 7.94
CA ALA A 255 -1.39 -14.16 7.48
C ALA A 255 -1.02 -13.05 8.48
N GLN A 256 -0.74 -11.85 7.97
CA GLN A 256 -0.50 -10.64 8.73
C GLN A 256 -1.64 -9.66 8.47
N PRO A 257 -2.41 -9.26 9.50
CA PRO A 257 -3.57 -8.40 9.30
C PRO A 257 -3.17 -7.01 8.82
N ILE A 258 -4.04 -6.40 8.02
CA ILE A 258 -3.99 -4.99 7.61
C ILE A 258 -5.27 -4.32 8.07
N CYS A 259 -5.19 -3.05 8.45
CA CYS A 259 -6.39 -2.26 8.69
C CYS A 259 -6.27 -0.84 8.15
N PHE A 260 -7.42 -0.24 7.84
CA PHE A 260 -7.50 1.18 7.60
C PHE A 260 -7.23 1.96 8.90
N ARG A 261 -6.36 2.97 8.83
CA ARG A 261 -6.24 3.96 9.90
C ARG A 261 -5.79 5.31 9.38
N CYS A 262 -6.47 6.36 9.82
CA CYS A 262 -6.02 7.73 9.61
C CYS A 262 -5.27 8.24 10.84
N SER A 263 -4.12 8.90 10.62
CA SER A 263 -3.33 9.55 11.67
C SER A 263 -3.68 11.03 11.87
N CYS A 264 -4.80 11.52 11.32
CA CYS A 264 -5.25 12.89 11.56
C CYS A 264 -5.67 13.09 13.01
N SER A 265 -5.49 14.29 13.52
CA SER A 265 -5.99 14.69 14.83
C SER A 265 -6.24 16.19 14.81
N ARG A 266 -7.04 16.67 15.77
CA ARG A 266 -7.27 18.10 15.93
C ARG A 266 -5.96 18.86 16.15
N GLU A 267 -5.02 18.28 16.90
CA GLU A 267 -3.69 18.84 17.12
C GLU A 267 -2.90 19.00 15.80
N ARG A 268 -2.93 18.00 14.92
CA ARG A 268 -2.27 18.11 13.61
C ARG A 268 -2.91 19.16 12.72
N SER A 269 -4.24 19.24 12.71
CA SER A 269 -4.99 20.28 11.99
C SER A 269 -4.68 21.67 12.55
N ALA A 270 -4.57 21.79 13.87
CA ALA A 270 -4.18 23.02 14.54
C ALA A 270 -2.77 23.48 14.16
N ASN A 271 -1.81 22.55 14.12
CA ASN A 271 -0.44 22.86 13.69
C ASN A 271 -0.38 23.34 12.23
N ALA A 272 -1.26 22.85 11.36
CA ALA A 272 -1.40 23.37 10.01
C ALA A 272 -1.92 24.83 10.00
N LEU A 273 -2.90 25.17 10.85
CA LEU A 273 -3.36 26.57 11.02
C LEU A 273 -2.24 27.46 11.56
N VAL A 274 -1.48 26.99 12.55
CA VAL A 274 -0.35 27.74 13.10
C VAL A 274 0.69 28.07 12.02
N SER A 275 0.90 27.16 11.06
CA SER A 275 1.85 27.37 9.95
C SER A 275 1.45 28.47 8.96
N LEU A 276 0.16 28.84 8.90
CA LEU A 276 -0.32 29.97 8.09
C LEU A 276 0.06 31.32 8.73
N GLY A 277 0.17 31.37 10.05
CA GLY A 277 0.41 32.59 10.81
C GLY A 277 -0.88 33.19 11.39
N LEU A 278 -0.72 34.02 12.44
CA LEU A 278 -1.84 34.52 13.25
C LEU A 278 -2.80 35.39 12.43
N GLU A 279 -2.26 36.31 11.62
CA GLU A 279 -3.07 37.24 10.83
C GLU A 279 -3.95 36.50 9.84
N ASP A 280 -3.37 35.57 9.07
CA ASP A 280 -4.10 34.74 8.10
C ASP A 280 -5.14 33.86 8.79
N ALA A 281 -4.81 33.22 9.92
CA ALA A 281 -5.74 32.40 10.68
C ALA A 281 -6.92 33.21 11.24
N GLN A 282 -6.69 34.41 11.78
CA GLN A 282 -7.76 35.29 12.26
C GLN A 282 -8.65 35.79 11.11
N GLN A 283 -8.03 36.12 9.98
CA GLN A 283 -8.76 36.56 8.79
C GLN A 283 -9.67 35.45 8.27
N LEU A 284 -9.19 34.21 8.21
CA LEU A 284 -10.01 33.05 7.86
C LEU A 284 -11.21 32.85 8.80
N VAL A 285 -11.03 33.04 10.11
CA VAL A 285 -12.17 32.97 11.07
C VAL A 285 -13.24 34.01 10.72
N ILE A 286 -12.84 35.25 10.40
CA ILE A 286 -13.78 36.33 10.06
C ILE A 286 -14.50 36.03 8.75
N GLU A 287 -13.75 35.59 7.72
CA GLU A 287 -14.28 35.27 6.40
C GLU A 287 -15.25 34.08 6.41
N HIS A 288 -15.05 33.13 7.33
CA HIS A 288 -15.87 31.94 7.49
C HIS A 288 -16.88 32.04 8.66
N ASN A 289 -17.44 33.23 8.89
CA ASN A 289 -18.55 33.44 9.83
C ASN A 289 -18.25 33.05 11.30
N GLY A 290 -17.00 33.15 11.73
CA GLY A 290 -16.59 32.95 13.12
C GLY A 290 -15.95 31.58 13.42
N SER A 291 -15.80 30.70 12.42
CA SER A 291 -15.12 29.42 12.60
C SER A 291 -14.46 28.91 11.31
N ILE A 292 -13.33 28.22 11.45
CA ILE A 292 -12.67 27.49 10.36
C ILE A 292 -12.98 26.01 10.50
N GLU A 293 -13.46 25.39 9.41
CA GLU A 293 -13.62 23.94 9.28
C GLU A 293 -12.45 23.38 8.47
N ILE A 294 -11.72 22.43 9.05
CA ILE A 294 -10.63 21.70 8.38
C ILE A 294 -11.03 20.25 8.20
N ASP A 295 -11.16 19.84 6.95
CA ASP A 295 -11.46 18.46 6.57
C ASP A 295 -10.18 17.66 6.33
N CYS A 296 -10.06 16.51 7.01
CA CYS A 296 -9.01 15.55 6.67
C CYS A 296 -9.35 14.83 5.36
N GLN A 297 -8.61 15.11 4.29
CA GLN A 297 -8.90 14.53 2.97
C GLN A 297 -8.78 12.98 2.91
N PHE A 298 -8.11 12.34 3.87
CA PHE A 298 -7.99 10.87 3.91
C PHE A 298 -9.18 10.16 4.57
N CYS A 299 -9.86 10.80 5.52
CA CYS A 299 -10.91 10.13 6.32
C CYS A 299 -12.20 10.92 6.46
N ASN A 300 -12.22 12.16 5.96
CA ASN A 300 -13.27 13.17 6.06
C ASN A 300 -13.69 13.57 7.48
N GLU A 301 -12.83 13.31 8.47
CA GLU A 301 -13.00 13.88 9.80
C GLU A 301 -12.88 15.41 9.74
N ARG A 302 -13.78 16.09 10.43
CA ARG A 302 -13.91 17.55 10.40
C ARG A 302 -13.48 18.16 11.71
N TYR A 303 -12.54 19.10 11.66
CA TYR A 303 -12.03 19.80 12.82
C TYR A 303 -12.44 21.27 12.77
N LEU A 304 -13.23 21.69 13.75
CA LEU A 304 -13.73 23.06 13.84
C LEU A 304 -12.87 23.88 14.81
N PHE A 305 -12.51 25.10 14.39
CA PHE A 305 -11.72 26.05 15.16
C PHE A 305 -12.42 27.41 15.17
N ASP A 306 -12.87 27.87 16.33
CA ASP A 306 -13.46 29.20 16.49
C ASP A 306 -12.38 30.29 16.74
N ALA A 307 -12.82 31.53 16.92
CA ALA A 307 -11.93 32.65 17.23
C ALA A 307 -11.11 32.43 18.53
N THR A 308 -11.69 31.76 19.52
CA THR A 308 -11.05 31.47 20.81
C THR A 308 -9.98 30.40 20.64
N ASP A 309 -10.29 29.33 19.92
CA ASP A 309 -9.37 28.27 19.55
C ASP A 309 -8.13 28.86 18.84
N VAL A 310 -8.36 29.68 17.80
CA VAL A 310 -7.26 30.32 17.06
C VAL A 310 -6.45 31.21 17.99
N ALA A 311 -7.07 32.02 18.84
CA ALA A 311 -6.34 32.84 19.80
C ALA A 311 -5.47 32.01 20.77
N GLN A 312 -5.97 30.86 21.23
CA GLN A 312 -5.23 29.95 22.12
C GLN A 312 -4.01 29.33 21.43
N LEU A 313 -4.15 28.88 20.18
CA LEU A 313 -3.07 28.28 19.39
C LEU A 313 -1.83 29.19 19.29
N PHE A 314 -2.04 30.50 19.16
CA PHE A 314 -0.95 31.47 19.05
C PHE A 314 -0.52 32.10 20.39
N ALA A 315 -1.30 31.90 21.46
CA ALA A 315 -0.93 32.33 22.81
C ALA A 315 0.06 31.38 23.52
N GLY A 316 0.46 30.28 22.86
CA GLY A 316 1.34 29.25 23.44
C GLY A 316 0.61 28.24 24.35
N GLY A 317 -0.73 28.31 24.41
CA GLY A 317 -1.55 27.27 25.01
C GLY A 317 -1.75 26.16 23.97
N GLY A 318 -1.17 24.99 24.21
CA GLY A 318 -1.49 23.80 23.41
C GLY A 318 -2.99 23.51 23.41
N VAL A 319 -3.44 22.64 22.51
CA VAL A 319 -4.85 22.25 22.34
C VAL A 319 -5.45 21.66 23.63
N ASP A 320 -5.95 22.50 24.52
CA ASP A 320 -6.88 22.07 25.55
C ASP A 320 -8.20 21.67 24.89
N SER A 321 -8.85 20.64 25.44
CA SER A 321 -10.05 19.99 24.90
C SER A 321 -11.19 21.00 24.62
N PRO A 322 -12.14 20.68 23.71
CA PRO A 322 -13.13 21.63 23.25
C PRO A 322 -13.93 22.24 24.40
N SER A 323 -14.09 23.55 24.38
CA SER A 323 -15.14 24.24 25.15
C SER A 323 -16.50 23.72 24.66
N ASP A 324 -17.28 23.13 25.56
CA ASP A 324 -18.64 22.59 25.35
C ASP A 324 -19.70 23.66 24.99
N THR A 325 -19.28 24.85 24.59
CA THR A 325 -20.20 25.98 24.42
C THR A 325 -20.68 26.07 22.98
N ARG A 326 -21.77 25.35 22.67
CA ARG A 326 -22.59 25.64 21.48
C ARG A 326 -23.32 26.98 21.69
N HIS A 327 -23.08 27.94 20.80
CA HIS A 327 -23.89 29.17 20.66
C HIS A 327 -24.50 29.24 19.26
#